data_AF-R7YTY7-F1
#
_entry.id   AF-R7YTY7-F1
#
_cell.length_a   1.000
_cell.length_b   1.000
_cell.length_c   1.000
_cell.angle_alpha   90.00
_cell.angle_beta   90.00
_cell.angle_gamma   90.00
#
_symmetry.space_group_name_H-M   'P 1'
#
loop_
_entity.id
_entity.type
_entity.pdbx_description
1 polymer ?
#
loop_
_entity_poly.entity_id
_entity_poly.type
_entity_poly.pdbx_seq_one_letter_code
_entity_poly.pdbx_strand_id
1 'polypeptide(L)'
;MSPIPRYAVRLTQRIKNSAFRNRTLDLVEEATKQPDLAHFTRAILKNPAHTSHTDPREHATAMLATEEQAARNRAQTIHIYFDPNGRYIGHMLYPERDQKPSDD
;
A
#
# COMPACT_ATOMS: atom_id res chain seq x y z
N MET A 1 12.57 2.65 -12.62
CA MET A 1 11.12 2.32 -12.73
C MET A 1 10.33 3.49 -12.19
N SER A 2 9.15 3.74 -12.74
CA SER A 2 8.28 4.85 -12.31
C SER A 2 7.44 4.44 -11.10
N PRO A 3 7.08 5.37 -10.19
CA PRO A 3 6.18 5.07 -9.08
C PRO A 3 4.83 4.57 -9.59
N ILE A 4 4.13 3.80 -8.76
CA ILE A 4 2.81 3.28 -9.10
C ILE A 4 1.83 4.45 -9.06
N PRO A 5 1.23 4.85 -10.20
CA PRO A 5 0.36 6.01 -10.24
C PRO A 5 -0.96 5.71 -9.54
N ARG A 6 -1.59 6.75 -9.00
CA ARG A 6 -2.83 6.67 -8.21
C ARG A 6 -3.95 5.86 -8.86
N TYR A 7 -4.10 5.99 -10.18
CA TYR A 7 -5.14 5.30 -10.94
C TYR A 7 -4.88 3.79 -11.10
N ALA A 8 -3.64 3.34 -10.92
CA ALA A 8 -3.25 1.94 -10.99
C ALA A 8 -3.38 1.20 -9.65
N VAL A 9 -3.57 1.93 -8.55
CA VAL A 9 -3.79 1.34 -7.23
C VAL A 9 -5.20 0.76 -7.17
N ARG A 10 -5.30 -0.56 -6.98
CA ARG A 10 -6.59 -1.24 -6.79
C ARG A 10 -7.08 -1.05 -5.36
N LEU A 11 -8.38 -0.86 -5.18
CA LEU A 11 -9.02 -0.77 -3.86
C LEU A 11 -9.79 -2.07 -3.60
N THR A 12 -9.56 -2.74 -2.48
CA THR A 12 -10.38 -3.90 -2.08
C THR A 12 -11.77 -3.49 -1.56
N GLN A 13 -11.91 -2.23 -1.13
CA GLN A 13 -13.15 -1.71 -0.59
C GLN A 13 -13.42 -0.28 -1.09
N ARG A 14 -14.71 0.06 -1.19
CA ARG A 14 -15.13 1.41 -1.60
C ARG A 14 -14.92 2.41 -0.47
N ILE A 15 -14.04 3.38 -0.69
CA ILE A 15 -13.86 4.54 0.20
C ILE A 15 -14.82 5.65 -0.22
N LYS A 16 -15.84 5.93 0.60
CA LYS A 16 -16.88 6.93 0.28
C LYS A 16 -16.37 8.38 0.34
N ASN A 17 -15.50 8.68 1.30
CA ASN A 17 -14.90 10.01 1.44
C ASN A 17 -13.83 10.21 0.37
N SER A 18 -14.10 11.07 -0.60
CA SER A 18 -13.21 11.32 -1.75
C SER A 18 -11.88 11.96 -1.34
N ALA A 19 -11.89 12.89 -0.39
CA ALA A 19 -10.66 13.53 0.11
C ALA A 19 -9.76 12.51 0.80
N PHE A 20 -10.33 11.66 1.64
CA PHE A 20 -9.61 10.60 2.34
C PHE A 20 -9.08 9.53 1.38
N ARG A 21 -9.90 9.11 0.40
CA ARG A 21 -9.47 8.20 -0.68
C ARG A 21 -8.28 8.78 -1.43
N ASN A 22 -8.40 10.03 -1.88
CA ASN A 22 -7.36 10.68 -2.67
C ASN A 22 -6.05 10.78 -1.88
N ARG A 23 -6.10 11.25 -0.63
CA ARG A 23 -4.94 11.29 0.27
C ARG A 23 -4.27 9.93 0.44
N THR A 24 -5.06 8.86 0.57
CA THR A 24 -4.49 7.51 0.72
C THR A 24 -3.80 7.04 -0.57
N LEU A 25 -4.40 7.33 -1.73
CA LEU A 25 -3.78 7.04 -3.02
C LEU A 25 -2.46 7.82 -3.21
N ASP A 26 -2.42 9.09 -2.76
CA ASP A 26 -1.20 9.90 -2.75
C ASP A 26 -0.11 9.26 -1.89
N LEU A 27 -0.47 8.72 -0.72
CA LEU A 27 0.48 8.03 0.16
C LEU A 27 1.10 6.79 -0.48
N VAL A 28 0.31 5.99 -1.20
CA VAL A 28 0.82 4.81 -1.92
C VAL A 28 1.75 5.23 -3.05
N GLU A 29 1.36 6.22 -3.85
CA GLU A 29 2.22 6.75 -4.91
C GLU A 29 3.55 7.27 -4.34
N GLU A 30 3.49 8.08 -3.27
CA GLU A 30 4.68 8.63 -2.61
C GLU A 30 5.59 7.55 -2.01
N ALA A 31 5.01 6.53 -1.37
CA ALA A 31 5.78 5.40 -0.86
C ALA A 31 6.50 4.66 -2.00
N THR A 32 5.83 4.43 -3.13
CA THR A 32 6.45 3.72 -4.27
C THR A 32 7.52 4.52 -5.02
N LYS A 33 7.74 5.79 -4.66
CA LYS A 33 8.91 6.56 -5.13
C LYS A 33 10.20 6.16 -4.40
N GLN A 34 10.10 5.54 -3.23
CA GLN A 34 11.27 5.14 -2.46
C GLN A 34 12.07 4.07 -3.21
N PRO A 35 13.41 4.12 -3.20
CA PRO A 35 14.26 3.29 -4.06
C PRO A 35 14.09 1.78 -3.79
N ASP A 36 13.81 1.43 -2.54
CA ASP A 36 13.55 0.06 -2.10
C ASP A 36 12.18 -0.45 -2.53
N LEU A 37 11.23 0.42 -2.87
CA LEU A 37 9.89 0.06 -3.35
C LEU A 37 9.71 0.25 -4.86
N ALA A 38 10.65 0.91 -5.52
CA ALA A 38 10.56 1.27 -6.93
C ALA A 38 10.50 0.07 -7.89
N HIS A 39 10.83 -1.13 -7.42
CA HIS A 39 10.78 -2.36 -8.20
C HIS A 39 9.37 -3.00 -8.26
N PHE A 40 8.45 -2.56 -7.40
CA PHE A 40 7.07 -3.03 -7.42
C PHE A 40 6.27 -2.33 -8.53
N THR A 41 5.39 -3.09 -9.19
CA THR A 41 4.59 -2.58 -10.31
C THR A 41 3.09 -2.61 -10.02
N ARG A 42 2.66 -3.37 -9.01
CA ARG A 42 1.25 -3.50 -8.62
C ARG A 42 1.06 -3.10 -7.16
N ALA A 43 -0.01 -2.35 -6.91
CA ALA A 43 -0.42 -1.97 -5.57
C ALA A 43 -1.91 -2.25 -5.35
N ILE A 44 -2.22 -2.90 -4.23
CA ILE A 44 -3.59 -3.12 -3.76
C ILE A 44 -3.72 -2.47 -2.38
N LEU A 45 -4.51 -1.41 -2.28
CA LEU A 45 -4.81 -0.78 -1.00
C LEU A 45 -5.84 -1.62 -0.24
N LYS A 46 -5.46 -2.03 0.97
CA LYS A 46 -6.29 -2.83 1.87
C LYS A 46 -7.07 -1.97 2.84
N ASN A 47 -6.33 -1.18 3.61
CA ASN A 47 -6.88 -0.34 4.66
C ASN A 47 -6.26 1.06 4.54
N PRO A 48 -7.09 2.10 4.44
CA PRO A 48 -6.58 3.45 4.22
C PRO A 48 -5.98 4.10 5.46
N ALA A 49 -6.47 3.77 6.66
CA ALA A 49 -5.88 4.13 7.94
C ALA A 49 -6.34 3.14 9.00
N HIS A 50 -5.40 2.54 9.70
CA HIS A 50 -5.68 1.62 10.81
C HIS A 50 -4.46 1.54 11.74
N THR A 51 -4.66 1.07 12.97
CA THR A 51 -3.61 0.73 13.94
C THR A 51 -3.65 -0.77 14.19
N SER A 52 -2.54 -1.49 14.05
CA SER A 52 -2.52 -2.93 14.31
C SER A 52 -2.17 -3.22 15.77
N HIS A 53 -2.57 -4.39 16.29
CA HIS A 53 -2.21 -4.79 17.66
C HIS A 53 -0.69 -4.86 17.90
N THR A 54 0.08 -5.12 16.85
CA THR A 54 1.54 -5.22 16.88
C THR A 54 2.25 -3.91 16.51
N ASP A 55 1.51 -2.94 15.96
CA ASP A 55 2.02 -1.63 15.54
C ASP A 55 0.95 -0.56 15.81
N PRO A 56 1.04 0.15 16.95
CA PRO A 56 0.02 1.11 17.37
C PRO A 56 0.09 2.42 16.58
N ARG A 57 1.07 2.58 15.68
CA ARG A 57 1.16 3.77 14.82
C ARG A 57 0.08 3.69 13.77
N GLU A 58 -0.60 4.80 13.51
CA GLU A 58 -1.56 4.88 12.41
C GLU A 58 -0.82 4.72 11.07
N HIS A 59 -1.32 3.81 10.24
CA HIS A 59 -0.73 3.53 8.94
C HIS A 59 -1.79 3.13 7.90
N ALA A 60 -1.45 3.34 6.64
CA ALA A 60 -2.16 2.74 5.52
C ALA A 60 -1.54 1.37 5.23
N THR A 61 -2.37 0.36 4.98
CA THR A 61 -1.90 -0.97 4.59
C THR A 61 -2.15 -1.18 3.10
N ALA A 62 -1.09 -1.49 2.36
CA ALA A 62 -1.19 -1.93 0.98
C ALA A 62 -0.44 -3.25 0.77
N MET A 63 -0.73 -3.93 -0.34
CA MET A 63 0.05 -5.04 -0.84
C MET A 63 0.75 -4.59 -2.12
N LEU A 64 2.06 -4.80 -2.18
CA LEU A 64 2.89 -4.53 -3.34
C LEU A 64 3.35 -5.85 -3.96
N ALA A 65 3.41 -5.90 -5.28
CA ALA A 65 3.91 -7.06 -6.00
C ALA A 65 4.66 -6.64 -7.28
N THR A 66 5.73 -7.36 -7.60
CA THR A 66 6.27 -7.38 -8.97
C THR A 66 5.36 -8.21 -9.87
N GLU A 67 5.63 -8.18 -11.17
CA GLU A 67 4.90 -9.02 -12.13
C GLU A 67 5.09 -10.51 -11.83
N GLU A 68 6.32 -10.92 -11.49
CA GLU A 68 6.66 -12.31 -11.17
C GLU A 68 6.00 -12.78 -9.87
N GLN A 69 5.99 -11.93 -8.84
CA GLN A 69 5.31 -12.22 -7.58
C GLN A 69 3.80 -12.39 -7.81
N ALA A 70 3.20 -11.47 -8.56
CA ALA A 70 1.78 -11.54 -8.84
C ALA A 70 1.40 -12.76 -9.68
N ALA A 71 2.24 -13.18 -10.64
CA ALA A 71 2.06 -14.40 -11.41
C ALA A 71 2.06 -15.68 -10.56
N ARG A 72 2.73 -15.62 -9.38
CA ARG A 72 2.76 -16.71 -8.39
C ARG A 72 1.73 -16.53 -7.27
N ASN A 73 0.82 -15.59 -7.40
CA ASN A 73 -0.14 -15.21 -6.35
C ASN A 73 0.53 -14.81 -5.02
N ARG A 74 1.65 -14.09 -5.11
CA ARG A 74 2.42 -13.58 -3.98
C ARG A 74 2.47 -12.07 -3.95
N ALA A 75 2.65 -11.51 -2.77
CA ALA A 75 2.83 -10.08 -2.56
C ALA A 75 3.57 -9.81 -1.24
N GLN A 76 4.04 -8.58 -1.08
CA GLN A 76 4.58 -8.06 0.17
C GLN A 76 3.60 -7.07 0.76
N THR A 77 3.32 -7.19 2.06
CA THR A 77 2.53 -6.19 2.78
C THR A 77 3.42 -5.01 3.11
N ILE A 78 2.90 -3.81 2.92
CA ILE A 78 3.54 -2.57 3.33
C ILE A 78 2.62 -1.82 4.30
N HIS A 79 3.20 -1.37 5.41
CA HIS A 79 2.62 -0.34 6.25
C HIS A 79 3.22 1.00 5.85
N ILE A 80 2.38 1.95 5.45
CA ILE A 80 2.79 3.30 5.06
C ILE A 80 2.40 4.24 6.20
N TYR A 81 3.40 4.78 6.88
CA TYR A 81 3.22 5.70 7.98
C TYR A 81 3.04 7.12 7.46
N PHE A 82 2.16 7.87 8.12
CA PHE A 82 1.90 9.26 7.78
C PHE A 82 1.76 10.16 9.01
N ASP A 83 2.02 11.46 8.84
CA ASP A 83 1.82 12.47 9.87
C ASP A 83 0.34 12.87 10.01
N PRO A 84 -0.06 13.67 11.02
CA PRO A 84 -1.43 14.16 11.15
C PRO A 84 -1.96 14.96 9.95
N ASN A 85 -1.08 15.48 9.09
CA ASN A 85 -1.46 16.18 7.87
C ASN A 85 -1.69 15.21 6.70
N GLY A 86 -1.43 13.91 6.88
CA GLY A 86 -1.52 12.89 5.86
C GLY A 86 -0.32 12.84 4.92
N ARG A 87 0.85 13.32 5.37
CA ARG A 87 2.10 13.27 4.61
C ARG A 87 2.87 12.01 4.95
N TYR A 88 3.46 11.39 3.93
CA TYR A 88 4.34 10.23 4.09
C TYR A 88 5.51 10.57 5.03
N ILE A 89 5.75 9.71 6.03
CA ILE A 89 6.90 9.84 6.96
C ILE A 89 7.82 8.61 6.95
N GLY A 90 7.39 7.51 6.35
CA GLY A 90 8.14 6.26 6.32
C GLY A 90 7.26 5.08 5.98
N HIS A 91 7.87 3.90 5.89
CA HIS A 91 7.13 2.67 5.69
C HIS A 91 7.84 1.49 6.37
N MET A 92 7.11 0.38 6.47
CA MET A 92 7.66 -0.92 6.84
C MET A 92 7.19 -1.95 5.80
N LEU A 93 8.14 -2.58 5.13
CA LEU A 93 7.90 -3.65 4.17
C LEU A 93 8.06 -5.00 4.86
N TYR A 94 7.04 -5.83 4.76
CA TYR A 94 7.04 -7.17 5.33
C TYR A 94 7.48 -8.21 4.29
N PRO A 95 8.01 -9.37 4.73
CA PRO A 95 8.41 -10.44 3.83
C PRO A 95 7.28 -10.88 2.89
N GLU A 96 7.69 -11.41 1.73
CA GLU A 96 6.79 -11.99 0.74
C GLU A 96 5.92 -13.10 1.36
N ARG A 97 4.64 -13.08 1.04
CA ARG A 97 3.68 -14.09 1.47
C ARG A 97 2.71 -14.42 0.34
N ASP A 98 2.09 -15.60 0.44
CA ASP A 98 0.99 -15.97 -0.45
C ASP A 98 -0.23 -15.07 -0.21
N GLN A 99 -0.87 -14.62 -1.29
CA GLN A 99 -2.12 -13.86 -1.21
C GLN A 99 -3.25 -14.85 -0.91
N LYS A 100 -3.91 -14.69 0.24
CA LYS A 100 -5.07 -15.54 0.59
C LYS A 100 -6.27 -15.18 -0.31
N PRO A 101 -7.21 -16.11 -0.57
CA PRO A 101 -8.40 -15.80 -1.37
C PRO A 101 -9.27 -14.68 -0.77
N SER A 102 -9.22 -14.50 0.55
CA SER A 102 -9.88 -13.39 1.26
C SER A 102 -9.15 -12.05 1.13
N ASP A 103 -8.02 -12.03 0.40
CA ASP A 103 -7.26 -10.83 0.07
C ASP A 103 -7.54 -10.30 -1.36
N ASP A 104 -8.57 -10.79 -2.06
CA ASP A 104 -9.04 -10.16 -3.32
C ASP A 104 -10.23 -9.19 -3.06
#